data_AF-X1M3F9-F1
#
_entry.id   AF-X1M3F9-F1
#
_cell.length_a   1.000
_cell.length_b   1.000
_cell.length_c   1.000
_cell.angle_alpha   90.00
_cell.angle_beta   90.00
_cell.angle_gamma   90.00
#
_symmetry.space_group_name_H-M   'P 1'
#
loop_
_entity.id
_entity.type
_entity.pdbx_description
1 polymer ?
#
loop_
_entity_poly.entity_id
_entity_poly.type
_entity_poly.pdbx_seq_one_letter_code
_entity_poly.pdbx_strand_id
1 'polypeptide(L)' 'MIVKAEGHIRDSLSGVYKQLVDMKKEIEQAEGVIKEVLPGGMLKITDADGNTIIREPYPWETEGN' A
#
# COMPACT_ATOMS: atom_id res chain seq x y z
N MET A 1 11.50 -12.53 -23.35
CA MET A 1 10.55 -11.49 -23.80
C MET A 1 9.32 -11.48 -22.87
N ILE A 2 9.52 -11.33 -21.55
CA ILE A 2 8.44 -11.36 -20.53
C ILE A 2 8.23 -9.96 -19.91
N VAL A 3 9.31 -9.21 -19.74
CA VAL A 3 9.31 -7.82 -19.20
C VAL A 3 8.37 -6.87 -19.94
N LYS A 4 8.14 -7.08 -21.24
CA LYS A 4 7.28 -6.21 -22.07
C LYS A 4 5.78 -6.44 -21.84
N ALA A 5 5.38 -7.66 -21.46
CA ALA A 5 3.97 -7.98 -21.21
C ALA A 5 3.49 -7.41 -19.87
N GLU A 6 4.35 -7.41 -18.84
CA GLU A 6 4.03 -6.86 -17.52
C GLU A 6 3.81 -5.33 -17.55
N GLY A 7 4.56 -4.61 -18.38
CA GLY A 7 4.37 -3.16 -18.57
C GLY A 7 3.01 -2.82 -19.20
N HIS A 8 2.60 -3.55 -20.24
CA HIS A 8 1.32 -3.30 -20.92
C HIS A 8 0.08 -3.70 -20.09
N ILE A 9 0.19 -4.73 -19.23
CA ILE A 9 -0.88 -5.12 -18.32
C ILE A 9 -1.02 -4.12 -17.16
N ARG A 10 0.09 -3.53 -16.69
CA ARG A 10 0.06 -2.45 -15.69
C ARG A 10 -0.71 -1.23 -16.19
N ASP A 11 -0.58 -0.87 -17.46
CA ASP A 11 -1.31 0.28 -18.01
C ASP A 11 -2.82 0.04 -18.13
N SER A 12 -3.24 -1.16 -18.57
CA SER A 12 -4.66 -1.47 -18.78
C SER A 12 -5.47 -1.63 -17.48
N LEU A 13 -4.82 -2.03 -16.38
CA LEU A 13 -5.44 -2.20 -15.07
C LEU A 13 -5.11 -1.09 -14.07
N SER A 14 -4.35 -0.07 -14.49
CA SER A 14 -3.93 1.06 -13.63
C SER A 14 -5.09 1.73 -12.90
N GLY A 15 -6.24 1.88 -13.58
CA GLY A 15 -7.45 2.44 -12.97
C GLY A 15 -8.05 1.57 -11.86
N VAL A 16 -8.15 0.26 -12.09
CA VAL A 16 -8.63 -0.70 -11.06
C VAL A 16 -7.64 -0.77 -9.91
N TYR A 17 -6.34 -0.77 -10.20
CA TYR A 17 -5.29 -0.75 -9.21
C TYR A 17 -5.42 0.45 -8.27
N LYS A 18 -5.60 1.66 -8.83
CA LYS A 18 -5.83 2.87 -8.04
C LYS A 18 -7.07 2.76 -7.15
N GLN A 19 -8.19 2.28 -7.71
CA GLN A 19 -9.42 2.10 -6.93
C GLN A 19 -9.23 1.15 -5.73
N LEU A 20 -8.48 0.06 -5.91
CA LEU A 20 -8.19 -0.89 -4.83
C LEU A 20 -7.29 -0.28 -3.75
N VAL A 21 -6.28 0.51 -4.15
CA VAL A 21 -5.41 1.23 -3.21
C VAL A 21 -6.20 2.28 -2.42
N ASP A 22 -7.05 3.06 -3.08
CA ASP A 22 -7.88 4.09 -2.44
C ASP A 22 -8.88 3.44 -1.46
N MET A 23 -9.59 2.40 -1.90
CA MET A 23 -10.52 1.63 -1.05
C MET A 23 -9.82 1.03 0.17
N LYS A 24 -8.60 0.52 0.00
CA LYS A 24 -7.80 0.00 1.10
C LYS A 24 -7.48 1.09 2.13
N LYS A 25 -7.09 2.29 1.70
CA LYS A 25 -6.80 3.42 2.60
C LYS A 25 -8.05 3.84 3.38
N GLU A 26 -9.21 3.90 2.72
CA GLU A 26 -10.49 4.21 3.36
C GLU A 26 -10.85 3.18 4.43
N ILE A 27 -10.71 1.88 4.14
CA ILE A 27 -10.96 0.80 5.10
C ILE A 27 -9.99 0.88 6.27
N GLU A 28 -8.70 1.07 6.01
CA GLU A 28 -7.69 1.22 7.07
C GLU A 28 -8.02 2.39 8.01
N GLN A 29 -8.45 3.53 7.45
CA GLN A 29 -8.87 4.68 8.25
C GLN A 29 -10.15 4.39 9.05
N ALA A 30 -11.14 3.72 8.44
CA ALA A 30 -12.40 3.37 9.11
C ALA A 30 -12.20 2.40 10.27
N GLU A 31 -11.26 1.46 10.12
CA GLU A 31 -10.88 0.48 11.15
C GLU A 31 -9.82 1.00 12.13
N GLY A 32 -9.49 2.29 12.09
CA GLY A 32 -8.55 2.92 13.02
C GLY A 32 -7.09 2.46 12.88
N VAL A 33 -6.70 1.95 11.71
CA VAL A 33 -5.32 1.55 11.43
C VAL A 33 -4.43 2.78 11.30
N ILE A 34 -3.34 2.79 12.06
CA ILE A 34 -2.33 3.84 12.06
C ILE A 34 -1.06 3.31 11.38
N LYS A 35 -0.47 4.13 10.50
CA LYS A 35 0.78 3.83 9.82
C LYS A 35 1.84 4.87 10.14
N GLU A 36 3.04 4.41 10.48
CA GLU A 36 4.20 5.24 10.78
C GLU A 36 5.40 4.74 9.99
N VAL A 37 6.12 5.65 9.33
CA VAL A 37 7.39 5.33 8.68
C VAL A 37 8.51 5.46 9.71
N LEU A 38 9.19 4.35 9.99
CA LEU A 38 10.29 4.26 10.93
C LEU A 38 11.62 4.70 10.29
N PRO A 39 12.63 5.05 11.11
CA PRO A 39 14.00 5.21 10.63
C PRO A 39 14.47 3.94 9.88
N GLY A 40 14.97 4.12 8.66
CA GLY A 40 15.30 3.00 7.77
C GLY A 40 14.21 2.65 6.75
N GLY A 41 13.09 3.37 6.74
CA GLY A 41 12.06 3.25 5.70
C GLY A 41 11.07 2.09 5.93
N MET A 42 11.18 1.39 7.06
CA MET A 42 10.21 0.37 7.46
C MET A 42 8.86 1.00 7.81
N LEU A 43 7.78 0.31 7.51
CA LEU A 43 6.43 0.72 7.83
C LEU A 43 5.95 -0.04 9.08
N LYS A 44 5.66 0.71 10.14
CA LYS A 44 4.96 0.21 11.32
C LYS A 44 3.47 0.43 11.13
N ILE A 45 2.69 -0.62 11.31
CA ILE A 45 1.24 -0.61 11.14
C ILE A 45 0.63 -1.11 12.44
N THR A 46 -0.25 -0.32 13.02
CA THR A 46 -0.94 -0.62 14.28
C THR A 46 -2.44 -0.62 14.03
N ASP A 47 -3.16 -1.66 14.43
CA ASP A 47 -4.62 -1.70 14.37
C ASP A 47 -5.27 -1.00 15.58
N ALA A 48 -6.61 -0.89 15.58
CA ALA A 48 -7.36 -0.26 16.67
C ALA A 48 -7.23 -0.99 18.02
N ASP A 49 -6.93 -2.30 18.00
CA ASP A 49 -6.73 -3.11 19.20
C ASP A 49 -5.30 -3.00 19.75
N GLY A 50 -4.41 -2.30 19.03
CA GLY A 50 -3.01 -2.09 19.40
C GLY A 50 -2.07 -3.19 18.89
N ASN A 51 -2.55 -4.16 18.11
CA ASN A 51 -1.66 -5.13 17.47
C ASN A 51 -0.80 -4.43 16.43
N THR A 52 0.49 -4.75 16.44
CA THR A 52 1.48 -4.06 15.61
C THR A 52 2.23 -5.05 14.72
N ILE A 53 2.39 -4.69 13.45
CA ILE A 53 3.35 -5.33 12.54
C ILE A 53 4.36 -4.29 12.02
N ILE A 54 5.58 -4.75 11.72
CA ILE A 54 6.62 -3.94 11.10
C ILE A 54 7.11 -4.67 9.86
N ARG A 55 7.09 -4.01 8.70
CA ARG A 55 7.52 -4.58 7.42
C ARG A 55 8.06 -3.50 6.48
N GLU A 56 8.69 -3.93 5.39
CA GLU A 56 9.00 -3.02 4.29
C GLU A 56 7.70 -2.49 3.68
N PRO A 57 7.66 -1.21 3.23
CA PRO A 57 6.52 -0.66 2.55
C PRO A 57 6.37 -1.32 1.18
N TYR A 58 5.14 -1.51 0.74
CA TYR A 58 4.91 -1.91 -0.65
C TYR A 58 5.15 -0.71 -1.58
N PRO A 59 5.49 -0.92 -2.87
CA PRO A 59 5.75 0.18 -3.81
C PRO A 59 4.67 1.26 -3.83
N TRP A 60 3.39 0.87 -3.76
CA TRP A 60 2.25 1.79 -3.74
C TRP A 60 2.03 2.56 -2.44
N GLU A 61 2.67 2.15 -1.34
CA GLU A 61 2.66 2.90 -0.07
C GLU A 61 3.70 4.03 -0.10
N THR A 62 4.70 3.95 -0.99
CA THR A 62 5.74 4.95 -1.18
C THR A 62 5.54 5.85 -2.41
N GLU A 63 4.81 5.39 -3.42
CA GLU A 63 4.57 6.11 -4.68
C GLU A 63 3.52 7.23 -4.57
N GLY A 64 2.89 7.42 -3.41
CA GLY A 64 1.74 8.31 -3.24
C GLY A 64 1.74 9.15 -1.97
N ASN A 65 2.89 9.75 -1.63
CA ASN A 65 2.96 10.92 -0.76
C ASN A 65 3.36 12.16 -1.59
#